data_AF-A0A3M1D9N5-F1
#
_entry.id   AF-A0A3M1D9N5-F1
#
_cell.length_a   1.000
_cell.length_b   1.000
_cell.length_c   1.000
_cell.angle_alpha   90.00
_cell.angle_beta   90.00
_cell.angle_gamma   90.00
#
_symmetry.space_group_name_H-M   'P 1'
#
loop_
_entity.id
_entity.type
_entity.pdbx_description
1 polymer ?
#
loop_
_entity_poly.entity_id
_entity_poly.type
_entity_poly.pdbx_seq_one_letter_code
_entity_poly.pdbx_strand_id
1 'polypeptide(L)'
;NLNFRVRQSSLLDQVESEISRLVNKQYASQKKGVRKDLAELFSVRAQLDYYQQTVTALQGALDELNRSVDVMPEYQAKLDRLTREINSLVKLRDQFKRQQETSSLSQALLEDVSTNKFAVIEPAKLPLAPVKPDKFKIILVGIALGLVLGLAVVAILELLDNSFRKVEEVEEYLDVPVIGVVGQLDILKKVAP
;
A
#
# COMPACT_ATOMS: atom_id res chain seq x y z
N ASN A 1 0.50 41.18 19.52
CA ASN A 1 1.78 41.45 20.21
C ASN A 1 1.91 42.80 20.91
N LEU A 2 1.02 43.80 20.72
CA LEU A 2 1.09 45.07 21.48
C LEU A 2 0.50 44.96 22.90
N ASN A 3 -0.64 44.28 23.06
CA ASN A 3 -1.35 44.19 24.35
C ASN A 3 -0.59 43.43 25.47
N PHE A 4 0.24 42.45 25.12
CA PHE A 4 1.01 41.67 26.12
C PHE A 4 2.15 42.48 26.72
N ARG A 5 2.93 43.18 25.89
CA ARG A 5 4.06 44.01 26.35
C ARG A 5 3.57 45.17 27.23
N VAL A 6 2.43 45.78 26.88
CA VAL A 6 1.82 46.87 27.65
C VAL A 6 1.30 46.39 29.01
N ARG A 7 0.69 45.20 29.06
CA ARG A 7 0.25 44.61 30.33
C ARG A 7 1.44 44.17 31.21
N GLN A 8 2.52 43.70 30.59
CA GLN A 8 3.72 43.30 31.32
C GLN A 8 4.41 44.51 31.95
N SER A 9 4.56 45.61 31.22
CA SER A 9 5.14 46.85 31.78
C SER A 9 4.30 47.38 32.92
N SER A 10 2.97 47.41 32.79
CA SER A 10 2.10 47.91 33.86
C SER A 10 2.13 47.07 35.14
N LEU A 11 2.39 45.76 35.03
CA LEU A 11 2.55 44.88 36.19
C LEU A 11 3.88 45.10 36.91
N LEU A 12 4.97 45.33 36.16
CA LEU A 12 6.27 45.65 36.75
C LEU A 12 6.23 47.00 37.47
N ASP A 13 5.58 48.00 36.85
CA ASP A 13 5.36 49.32 37.47
C ASP A 13 4.54 49.20 38.77
N GLN A 14 3.53 48.33 38.78
CA GLN A 14 2.71 48.07 39.96
C GLN A 14 3.52 47.40 41.09
N VAL A 15 4.36 46.41 40.77
CA VAL A 15 5.25 45.75 41.73
C VAL A 15 6.26 46.74 42.30
N GLU A 16 6.87 47.59 41.47
CA GLU A 16 7.82 48.60 41.91
C GLU A 16 7.16 49.65 42.84
N SER A 17 5.93 50.05 42.54
CA SER A 17 5.16 50.96 43.39
C SER A 17 4.82 50.36 44.76
N GLU A 18 4.48 49.08 44.82
CA GLU A 18 4.19 48.38 46.07
C GLU A 18 5.47 48.12 46.88
N ILE A 19 6.58 47.77 46.23
CA ILE A 19 7.88 47.66 46.90
C ILE A 19 8.27 49.00 47.53
N SER A 20 8.13 50.10 46.78
CA SER A 20 8.42 51.44 47.28
C SER A 20 7.52 51.83 48.46
N ARG A 21 6.23 51.46 48.40
CA ARG A 21 5.28 51.68 49.50
C ARG A 21 5.65 50.87 50.74
N LEU A 22 5.95 49.58 50.58
CA LEU A 22 6.31 48.66 51.65
C LEU A 22 7.63 49.07 52.30
N VAL A 23 8.65 49.43 51.52
CA VAL A 23 9.94 49.88 52.03
C VAL A 23 9.79 51.19 52.81
N ASN A 24 9.01 52.14 52.31
CA ASN A 24 8.76 53.39 53.04
C ASN A 24 7.96 53.18 54.33
N LYS A 25 7.05 52.19 54.38
CA LYS A 25 6.29 51.84 55.59
C LYS A 25 7.14 51.09 56.62
N GLN A 26 7.93 50.12 56.17
CA GLN A 26 8.72 49.21 57.03
C GLN A 26 10.00 49.90 57.56
N TYR A 27 10.61 50.77 56.77
CA TYR A 27 11.89 51.44 57.09
C TYR A 27 11.73 52.94 57.31
N ALA A 28 10.56 53.40 57.76
CA ALA A 28 10.24 54.82 57.99
C ALA A 28 11.28 55.55 58.85
N SER A 29 11.89 54.85 59.82
CA SER A 29 12.91 55.36 60.74
C SER A 29 14.30 55.56 60.10
N GLN A 30 14.54 55.06 58.89
CA GLN A 30 15.83 55.16 58.19
C GLN A 30 15.92 56.38 57.29
N LYS A 31 17.13 56.89 57.00
CA LYS A 31 17.32 58.06 56.12
C LYS A 31 16.73 57.81 54.71
N LYS A 32 16.24 58.88 54.07
CA LYS A 32 15.59 58.85 52.74
C LYS A 32 16.45 58.17 51.66
N GLY A 33 17.78 58.31 51.72
CA GLY A 33 18.71 57.62 50.81
C GLY A 33 18.67 56.10 50.97
N VAL A 34 18.81 55.60 52.21
CA VAL A 34 18.78 54.16 52.52
C VAL A 34 17.45 53.51 52.09
N ARG A 35 16.33 54.20 52.25
CA ARG A 35 15.03 53.69 51.78
C ARG A 35 14.95 53.59 50.26
N LYS A 36 15.56 54.53 49.53
CA LYS A 36 15.60 54.50 48.07
C LYS A 36 16.46 53.33 47.59
N ASP A 37 17.64 53.16 48.18
CA ASP A 37 18.56 52.08 47.81
C ASP A 37 17.96 50.70 48.12
N LEU A 38 17.24 50.56 49.24
CA LEU A 38 16.50 49.34 49.57
C LEU A 38 15.37 49.07 48.58
N ALA A 39 14.59 50.09 48.21
CA ALA A 39 13.51 49.94 47.23
C ALA A 39 14.04 49.51 45.86
N GLU A 40 15.17 50.06 45.44
CA GLU A 40 15.87 49.69 44.21
C GLU A 40 16.41 48.25 44.28
N LEU A 41 17.01 47.84 45.41
CA LEU A 41 17.48 46.47 45.60
C LEU A 41 16.32 45.46 45.51
N PHE A 42 15.20 45.75 46.17
CA PHE A 42 14.03 44.88 46.16
C PHE A 42 13.35 44.82 44.79
N SER A 43 13.28 45.94 44.05
CA SER A 43 12.71 45.95 42.70
C SER A 43 13.58 45.16 41.72
N VAL A 44 14.90 45.33 41.77
CA VAL A 44 15.85 44.57 40.95
C VAL A 44 15.78 43.07 41.28
N ARG A 45 15.67 42.70 42.55
CA ARG A 45 15.53 41.29 42.95
C ARG A 45 14.23 40.67 42.45
N ALA A 46 13.11 41.39 42.56
CA ALA A 46 11.83 40.92 42.04
C ALA A 46 11.85 40.73 40.51
N GLN A 47 12.52 41.62 39.78
CA GLN A 47 12.72 41.47 38.34
C GLN A 47 13.58 40.23 38.03
N LEU A 48 14.65 40.02 38.78
CA LEU A 48 15.53 38.85 38.60
C LEU A 48 14.79 37.54 38.84
N ASP A 49 13.99 37.45 39.89
CA ASP A 49 13.14 36.29 40.18
C ASP A 49 12.11 36.05 39.06
N TYR A 50 11.51 37.12 38.53
CA TYR A 50 10.59 37.03 37.39
C TYR A 50 11.26 36.50 36.12
N TYR A 51 12.44 37.00 35.78
CA TYR A 51 13.18 36.52 34.60
C TYR A 51 13.62 35.06 34.78
N GLN A 52 14.07 34.67 35.97
CA GLN A 52 14.39 33.27 36.27
C GLN A 52 13.17 32.35 36.08
N GLN A 53 12.02 32.72 36.62
CA GLN A 53 10.78 31.95 36.44
C GLN A 53 10.38 31.86 34.96
N THR A 54 10.57 32.94 34.19
CA THR A 54 10.31 32.94 32.74
C THR A 54 11.22 31.96 32.01
N VAL A 55 12.51 31.93 32.34
CA VAL A 55 13.46 30.96 31.76
C VAL A 55 13.05 29.52 32.09
N THR A 56 12.69 29.24 33.35
CA THR A 56 12.23 27.90 33.75
C THR A 56 10.93 27.49 33.04
N ALA A 57 9.97 28.41 32.91
CA ALA A 57 8.73 28.15 32.18
C ALA A 57 8.98 27.87 30.69
N LEU A 58 9.89 28.62 30.06
CA LEU A 58 10.29 28.40 28.67
C LEU A 58 11.03 27.08 28.48
N GLN A 59 11.90 26.69 29.42
CA GLN A 59 12.56 25.39 29.42
C GLN A 59 11.54 24.24 29.54
N GLY A 60 10.56 24.35 30.44
CA GLY A 60 9.48 23.37 30.54
C GLY A 60 8.64 23.25 29.27
N ALA A 61 8.32 24.38 28.63
CA ALA A 61 7.62 24.38 27.35
C ALA A 61 8.46 23.77 26.21
N LEU A 62 9.79 23.99 26.21
CA LEU A 62 10.72 23.34 25.28
C LEU A 62 10.79 21.83 25.50
N ASP A 63 10.84 21.37 26.75
CA ASP A 63 10.86 19.95 27.08
C ASP A 63 9.55 19.25 26.68
N GLU A 64 8.41 19.92 26.87
CA GLU A 64 7.10 19.45 26.43
C GLU A 64 7.00 19.40 24.89
N LEU A 65 7.55 20.39 24.20
CA LEU A 65 7.63 20.40 22.74
C LEU A 65 8.57 19.31 22.22
N ASN A 66 9.73 19.12 22.84
CA ASN A 66 10.67 18.05 22.48
C ASN A 66 10.05 16.68 22.71
N ARG A 67 9.33 16.47 23.82
CA ARG A 67 8.54 15.26 24.03
C ARG A 67 7.46 15.10 22.97
N SER A 68 6.77 16.18 22.60
CA SER A 68 5.76 16.16 21.53
C SER A 68 6.35 15.82 20.17
N VAL A 69 7.61 16.18 19.92
CA VAL A 69 8.37 15.83 18.70
C VAL A 69 8.85 14.37 18.75
N ASP A 70 9.33 13.89 19.90
CA ASP A 70 9.75 12.49 20.10
C ASP A 70 8.57 11.51 20.08
N VAL A 71 7.39 11.93 20.55
CA VAL A 71 6.15 11.12 20.55
C VAL A 71 5.33 11.28 19.27
N MET A 72 5.95 11.62 18.12
CA MET A 72 5.35 11.40 16.80
C MET A 72 5.85 10.08 16.17
N PRO A 73 5.51 8.89 16.74
CA PRO A 73 5.90 7.61 16.17
C PRO A 73 5.35 7.43 14.75
N GLU A 74 4.29 8.15 14.38
CA GLU A 74 3.76 8.16 13.01
C GLU A 74 4.75 8.72 11.99
N TYR A 75 5.48 9.79 12.33
CA TYR A 75 6.49 10.36 11.42
C TYR A 75 7.71 9.45 11.30
N GLN A 76 8.20 8.91 12.42
CA GLN A 76 9.31 7.95 12.42
C GLN A 76 8.93 6.66 11.68
N ALA A 77 7.75 6.10 11.93
CA ALA A 77 7.24 4.94 11.21
C ALA A 77 7.01 5.23 9.73
N LYS A 78 6.60 6.44 9.36
CA LYS A 78 6.45 6.87 7.97
C LYS A 78 7.80 6.99 7.28
N LEU A 79 8.80 7.57 7.94
CA LEU A 79 10.17 7.63 7.44
C LEU A 79 10.74 6.22 7.26
N ASP A 80 10.61 5.36 8.27
CA ASP A 80 11.08 3.97 8.20
C ASP A 80 10.42 3.18 7.06
N ARG A 81 9.11 3.35 6.87
CA ARG A 81 8.38 2.75 5.75
C ARG A 81 8.92 3.24 4.41
N LEU A 82 9.08 4.56 4.26
CA LEU A 82 9.56 5.16 3.02
C LEU A 82 11.01 4.76 2.71
N THR A 83 11.87 4.68 3.73
CA THR A 83 13.25 4.20 3.61
C THR A 83 13.29 2.73 3.18
N ARG A 84 12.42 1.87 3.73
CA ARG A 84 12.31 0.47 3.31
C ARG A 84 11.85 0.35 1.85
N GLU A 85 10.90 1.18 1.44
CA GLU A 85 10.39 1.21 0.07
C GLU A 85 11.46 1.63 -0.94
N ILE A 86 12.21 2.71 -0.66
CA ILE A 86 13.35 3.13 -1.49
C ILE A 86 14.38 2.02 -1.62
N ASN A 87 14.75 1.38 -0.49
CA ASN A 87 15.71 0.28 -0.51
C ASN A 87 15.24 -0.92 -1.35
N SER A 88 13.94 -1.21 -1.34
CA SER A 88 13.34 -2.26 -2.19
C SER A 88 13.45 -1.88 -3.67
N LEU A 89 13.10 -0.65 -4.03
CA LEU A 89 13.16 -0.16 -5.41
C LEU A 89 14.58 -0.14 -5.96
N VAL A 90 15.57 0.25 -5.16
CA VAL A 90 16.99 0.23 -5.55
C VAL A 90 17.46 -1.21 -5.80
N LYS A 91 17.09 -2.16 -4.92
CA LYS A 91 17.43 -3.58 -5.12
C LYS A 91 16.81 -4.14 -6.41
N LEU A 92 15.55 -3.82 -6.67
CA LEU A 92 14.84 -4.25 -7.87
C LEU A 92 15.49 -3.69 -9.14
N ARG A 93 15.81 -2.39 -9.14
CA ARG A 93 16.57 -1.74 -10.21
C ARG A 93 17.89 -2.48 -10.47
N ASP A 94 18.64 -2.78 -9.43
CA ASP A 94 19.94 -3.46 -9.57
C ASP A 94 19.82 -4.89 -10.08
N GLN A 95 18.76 -5.60 -9.71
CA GLN A 95 18.45 -6.91 -10.28
C GLN A 95 18.14 -6.82 -11.76
N PHE A 96 17.27 -5.89 -12.18
CA PHE A 96 16.96 -5.68 -13.60
C PHE A 96 18.19 -5.29 -14.42
N LYS A 97 19.05 -4.41 -13.88
CA LYS A 97 20.29 -4.02 -14.55
C LYS A 97 21.23 -5.22 -14.75
N ARG A 98 21.43 -6.04 -13.71
CA ARG A 98 22.23 -7.27 -13.80
C ARG A 98 21.66 -8.28 -14.79
N GLN A 99 20.34 -8.44 -14.81
CA GLN A 99 19.68 -9.35 -15.75
C GLN A 99 19.86 -8.89 -17.20
N GLN A 100 19.74 -7.58 -17.46
CA GLN A 100 20.00 -7.01 -18.78
C GLN A 100 21.45 -7.25 -19.22
N GLU A 101 22.41 -6.97 -18.34
CA GLU A 101 23.84 -7.23 -18.61
C GLU A 101 24.09 -8.71 -18.90
N THR A 102 23.49 -9.62 -18.12
CA THR A 102 23.62 -11.07 -18.31
C THR A 102 23.00 -11.54 -19.63
N SER A 103 21.85 -11.00 -20.03
CA SER A 103 21.22 -11.32 -21.32
C SER A 103 22.10 -10.86 -22.49
N SER A 104 22.66 -9.66 -22.43
CA SER A 104 23.57 -9.15 -23.45
C SER A 104 24.86 -9.98 -23.53
N LEU A 105 25.40 -10.40 -22.37
CA LEU A 105 26.55 -11.30 -22.31
C LEU A 105 26.23 -12.67 -22.90
N SER A 106 25.04 -13.21 -22.61
CA SER A 106 24.59 -14.50 -23.16
C SER A 106 24.45 -14.44 -24.68
N GLN A 107 23.93 -13.33 -25.22
CA GLN A 107 23.82 -13.12 -26.66
C GLN A 107 25.20 -12.97 -27.32
N ALA A 108 26.10 -12.19 -26.72
CA ALA A 108 27.47 -12.05 -27.20
C ALA A 108 28.25 -13.38 -27.13
N LEU A 109 28.05 -14.20 -26.10
CA LEU A 109 28.64 -15.53 -25.99
C LEU A 109 28.09 -16.48 -27.05
N LEU A 110 26.79 -16.42 -27.36
CA LEU A 110 26.21 -17.21 -28.46
C LEU A 110 26.77 -16.78 -29.82
N GLU A 111 27.02 -15.49 -30.03
CA GLU A 111 27.63 -14.95 -31.25
C GLU A 111 29.12 -15.35 -31.37
N ASP A 112 29.87 -15.36 -30.25
CA ASP A 112 31.28 -15.75 -30.21
C ASP A 112 31.48 -17.27 -30.34
N VAL A 113 30.61 -18.07 -29.71
CA VAL A 113 30.59 -19.54 -29.86
C VAL A 113 30.20 -19.96 -31.29
N SER A 114 29.42 -19.14 -32.00
CA SER A 114 29.12 -19.35 -33.42
C SER A 114 30.33 -19.11 -34.34
N THR A 115 31.33 -18.34 -33.89
CA THR A 115 32.51 -17.93 -34.67
C THR A 115 33.73 -18.83 -34.44
N ASN A 116 33.76 -19.61 -33.35
CA ASN A 116 34.84 -20.56 -33.09
C ASN A 116 34.70 -21.84 -33.95
N LYS A 117 35.33 -21.77 -35.14
CA LYS A 117 35.78 -22.83 -36.05
C LYS A 117 35.40 -24.26 -35.63
N PHE A 118 34.25 -24.72 -36.09
CA PHE A 118 33.97 -26.15 -36.19
C PHE A 118 34.80 -26.73 -37.35
N ALA A 119 35.82 -27.51 -37.03
CA ALA A 119 36.40 -28.43 -38.01
C ALA A 119 35.41 -29.59 -38.19
N VAL A 120 34.75 -29.63 -39.34
CA VAL A 120 33.80 -30.70 -39.69
C VAL A 120 34.61 -31.96 -40.01
N ILE A 121 34.74 -32.87 -39.04
CA ILE A 121 35.41 -34.17 -39.21
C ILE A 121 34.47 -35.16 -39.93
N GLU A 122 33.15 -35.01 -39.81
CA GLU A 122 32.14 -35.82 -40.51
C GLU A 122 30.97 -34.94 -41.00
N PRO A 123 30.55 -35.05 -42.27
CA PRO A 123 29.41 -34.30 -42.78
C PRO A 123 28.11 -34.69 -42.07
N ALA A 124 27.29 -33.69 -41.73
CA ALA A 124 26.02 -33.90 -41.04
C ALA A 124 25.07 -34.76 -41.89
N LYS A 125 24.68 -35.92 -41.37
CA LYS A 125 23.63 -36.75 -41.96
C LYS A 125 22.30 -36.02 -41.78
N LEU A 126 21.65 -35.68 -42.90
CA LEU A 126 20.29 -35.15 -42.89
C LEU A 126 19.37 -36.15 -42.16
N PRO A 127 18.60 -35.70 -41.16
CA PRO A 127 17.65 -36.59 -40.49
C PRO A 127 16.60 -37.03 -41.51
N LEU A 128 16.57 -38.34 -41.81
CA LEU A 128 15.64 -38.95 -42.75
C LEU A 128 14.17 -38.93 -42.25
N ALA A 129 13.97 -38.61 -40.97
CA ALA A 129 12.65 -38.49 -40.35
C ALA A 129 12.60 -37.28 -39.40
N PRO A 130 11.46 -36.57 -39.35
CA PRO A 130 11.28 -35.45 -38.44
C PRO A 130 11.37 -35.92 -36.98
N VAL A 131 12.26 -35.29 -36.21
CA VAL A 131 12.53 -35.66 -34.81
C VAL A 131 11.39 -35.22 -33.88
N LYS A 132 10.68 -34.12 -34.21
CA LYS A 132 9.52 -33.57 -33.49
C LYS A 132 8.69 -32.65 -34.42
N PRO A 133 7.39 -32.42 -34.16
CA PRO A 133 6.50 -33.20 -33.32
C PRO A 133 5.85 -34.36 -34.09
N ASP A 134 5.52 -35.43 -33.37
CA ASP A 134 4.76 -36.56 -33.89
C ASP A 134 3.32 -36.13 -34.24
N LYS A 135 3.11 -35.71 -35.49
CA LYS A 135 1.80 -35.20 -35.96
C LYS A 135 0.66 -36.19 -35.69
N PHE A 136 0.93 -37.49 -35.78
CA PHE A 136 -0.03 -38.55 -35.46
C PHE A 136 -0.51 -38.51 -33.99
N LYS A 137 0.39 -38.25 -33.03
CA LYS A 137 0.00 -38.16 -31.61
C LYS A 137 -0.89 -36.95 -31.36
N ILE A 138 -0.57 -35.82 -31.98
CA ILE A 138 -1.37 -34.58 -31.86
C ILE A 138 -2.77 -34.79 -32.43
N ILE A 139 -2.89 -35.42 -33.60
CA ILE A 139 -4.18 -35.72 -34.23
C ILE A 139 -4.99 -36.69 -33.36
N LEU A 140 -4.37 -37.74 -32.83
CA LEU A 140 -5.05 -38.71 -31.96
C LEU A 140 -5.61 -38.06 -30.70
N VAL A 141 -4.81 -37.19 -30.04
CA VAL A 141 -5.26 -36.43 -28.86
C VAL A 141 -6.37 -35.44 -29.24
N GLY A 142 -6.27 -34.78 -30.38
CA GLY A 142 -7.31 -33.88 -30.88
C GLY A 142 -8.65 -34.57 -31.10
N ILE A 143 -8.65 -35.76 -31.72
CA ILE A 143 -9.86 -36.57 -31.92
C ILE A 143 -10.44 -37.01 -30.56
N ALA A 144 -9.59 -37.51 -29.65
CA ALA A 144 -10.04 -37.93 -28.33
C ALA A 144 -10.69 -36.78 -27.54
N LEU A 145 -10.05 -35.60 -27.51
CA LEU A 145 -10.60 -34.42 -26.86
C LEU A 145 -11.89 -33.92 -27.54
N GLY A 146 -11.94 -33.92 -28.87
CA GLY A 146 -13.13 -33.54 -29.63
C GLY A 146 -14.33 -34.41 -29.32
N LEU A 147 -14.14 -35.74 -29.22
CA LEU A 147 -15.21 -36.67 -28.86
C LEU A 147 -15.71 -36.44 -27.43
N VAL A 148 -14.80 -36.25 -26.47
CA VAL A 148 -15.16 -35.99 -25.07
C VAL A 148 -15.94 -34.68 -24.95
N LEU A 149 -15.47 -33.62 -25.59
CA LEU A 149 -16.17 -32.32 -25.60
C LEU A 149 -17.52 -32.40 -26.31
N GLY A 150 -17.59 -33.11 -27.45
CA GLY A 150 -18.86 -33.31 -28.17
C GLY A 150 -19.90 -34.01 -27.31
N LEU A 151 -19.53 -35.11 -26.64
CA LEU A 151 -20.41 -35.83 -25.72
C LEU A 151 -20.81 -34.96 -24.52
N ALA A 152 -19.88 -34.19 -23.97
CA ALA A 152 -20.18 -33.28 -22.87
C ALA A 152 -21.20 -32.20 -23.27
N VAL A 153 -21.06 -31.61 -24.47
CA VAL A 153 -22.01 -30.61 -24.98
C VAL A 153 -23.39 -31.23 -25.19
N VAL A 154 -23.47 -32.41 -25.81
CA VAL A 154 -24.75 -33.10 -25.99
C VAL A 154 -25.41 -33.44 -24.66
N ALA A 155 -24.64 -33.92 -23.67
CA ALA A 155 -25.16 -34.20 -22.34
C ALA A 155 -25.69 -32.94 -21.64
N ILE A 156 -24.99 -31.80 -21.77
CA ILE A 156 -25.47 -30.52 -21.22
C ILE A 156 -26.75 -30.06 -21.91
N LEU A 157 -26.83 -30.20 -23.25
CA LEU A 157 -28.03 -29.86 -24.00
C LEU A 157 -29.21 -30.73 -23.61
N GLU A 158 -29.01 -32.03 -23.40
CA GLU A 158 -30.05 -32.95 -22.93
C GLU A 158 -30.49 -32.61 -21.50
N LEU A 159 -29.56 -32.26 -20.60
CA LEU A 159 -29.91 -31.82 -19.24
C LEU A 159 -30.66 -30.48 -19.20
N LEU A 160 -30.53 -29.66 -20.24
CA LEU A 160 -31.24 -28.38 -20.36
C LEU A 160 -32.57 -28.52 -21.13
N ASP A 161 -32.77 -29.65 -21.83
CA ASP A 161 -34.01 -30.01 -22.51
C ASP A 161 -35.00 -30.60 -21.49
N ASN A 162 -35.88 -29.76 -20.96
CA ASN A 162 -36.97 -30.17 -20.05
C ASN A 162 -38.17 -30.78 -20.80
N SER A 163 -37.98 -31.33 -21.99
CA SER A 163 -39.04 -31.97 -22.77
C SER A 163 -39.28 -33.39 -22.26
N PHE A 164 -40.53 -33.70 -21.89
CA PHE A 164 -40.93 -35.07 -21.55
C PHE A 164 -41.01 -35.90 -22.82
N ARG A 165 -40.10 -36.87 -22.98
CA ARG A 165 -40.03 -37.71 -24.19
C ARG A 165 -40.80 -39.01 -24.02
N LYS A 166 -41.03 -39.42 -22.79
CA LYS A 166 -41.70 -40.68 -22.43
C LYS A 166 -42.94 -40.43 -21.59
N VAL A 167 -43.90 -41.34 -21.69
CA VAL A 167 -45.16 -41.27 -20.94
C VAL A 167 -44.88 -41.43 -19.45
N GLU A 168 -43.95 -42.33 -19.12
CA GLU A 168 -43.52 -42.63 -17.76
C GLU A 168 -42.88 -41.41 -17.06
N GLU A 169 -42.14 -40.58 -17.80
CA GLU A 169 -41.53 -39.35 -17.28
C GLU A 169 -42.59 -38.30 -16.89
N VAL A 170 -43.72 -38.26 -17.61
CA VAL A 170 -44.85 -37.37 -17.30
C VAL A 170 -45.62 -37.88 -16.07
N GLU A 171 -45.87 -39.19 -15.99
CA GLU A 171 -46.55 -39.80 -14.86
C GLU A 171 -45.75 -39.66 -13.56
N GLU A 172 -44.43 -39.86 -13.60
CA GLU A 172 -43.56 -39.73 -12.43
C GLU A 172 -43.41 -38.26 -11.98
N TYR A 173 -43.34 -37.31 -12.92
CA TYR A 173 -43.18 -35.89 -12.58
C TYR A 173 -44.47 -35.23 -12.09
N LEU A 174 -45.63 -35.62 -12.64
CA LEU A 174 -46.93 -35.01 -12.33
C LEU A 174 -47.76 -35.85 -11.34
N ASP A 175 -47.33 -37.07 -10.99
CA ASP A 175 -48.01 -38.04 -10.11
C ASP A 175 -49.48 -38.30 -10.51
N VAL A 176 -49.74 -38.30 -11.83
CA VAL A 176 -51.07 -38.55 -12.41
C VAL A 176 -50.98 -39.55 -13.55
N PRO A 177 -51.95 -40.49 -13.68
CA PRO A 177 -51.95 -41.48 -14.75
C PRO A 177 -52.27 -40.82 -16.10
N VAL A 178 -51.49 -41.16 -17.14
CA VAL A 178 -51.70 -40.65 -18.49
C VAL A 178 -52.82 -41.45 -19.17
N ILE A 179 -53.91 -40.75 -19.49
CA ILE A 179 -55.13 -41.33 -20.07
C ILE A 179 -55.11 -41.48 -21.60
N GLY A 180 -54.07 -40.97 -22.28
CA GLY A 180 -53.93 -41.10 -23.72
C GLY A 180 -52.80 -40.25 -24.30
N VAL A 181 -52.21 -40.72 -25.40
CA VAL A 181 -51.12 -40.04 -26.12
C VAL A 181 -51.62 -39.61 -27.50
N VAL A 182 -51.50 -38.32 -27.82
CA VAL A 182 -51.83 -37.80 -29.16
C VAL A 182 -50.54 -37.70 -29.95
N GLY A 183 -50.33 -38.64 -30.88
CA GLY A 183 -49.18 -38.62 -31.78
C GLY A 183 -49.33 -37.51 -32.83
N GLN A 184 -48.33 -36.64 -32.94
CA GLN A 184 -48.27 -35.66 -34.02
C GLN A 184 -47.78 -36.35 -35.30
N LEU A 185 -48.69 -36.60 -36.24
CA LEU A 185 -48.36 -37.09 -37.58
C LEU A 185 -47.92 -35.90 -38.44
N ASP A 186 -46.62 -35.80 -38.73
CA ASP A 186 -46.01 -34.79 -39.60
C ASP A 186 -46.29 -35.07 -41.11
N ILE A 187 -47.55 -35.26 -41.48
CA ILE A 187 -47.96 -35.53 -42.87
C ILE A 187 -47.91 -34.28 -43.78
N LEU A 188 -47.65 -33.09 -43.24
CA LEU A 188 -47.69 -31.83 -44.00
C LEU A 188 -46.31 -31.28 -44.42
N LYS A 189 -45.19 -31.89 -44.03
CA LYS A 189 -43.85 -31.37 -44.37
C LYS A 189 -43.30 -31.86 -45.72
N LYS A 190 -44.02 -32.77 -46.42
CA LYS A 190 -43.59 -33.36 -47.70
C LYS A 190 -44.30 -32.77 -48.94
N VAL A 191 -45.04 -31.67 -48.78
CA VAL A 191 -45.72 -30.97 -49.89
C VAL A 191 -45.48 -29.46 -49.79
N ALA A 192 -44.22 -29.05 -49.90
CA ALA A 192 -43.88 -27.70 -50.32
C ALA A 192 -42.61 -27.80 -51.19
N PRO A 193 -42.63 -27.32 -52.45
CA PRO A 193 -41.46 -27.32 -53.33
C PRO A 193 -40.34 -26.40 -52.83
#